data_AF-A0A9W8ATP1-F1
#
_entry.id   AF-A0A9W8ATP1-F1
#
_cell.length_a   1.000
_cell.length_b   1.000
_cell.length_c   1.000
_cell.angle_alpha   90.00
_cell.angle_beta   90.00
_cell.angle_gamma   90.00
#
_symmetry.space_group_name_H-M   'P 1'
#
loop_
_entity.id
_entity.type
_entity.pdbx_description
1 polymer ?
#
loop_
_entity_poly.entity_id
_entity_poly.type
_entity_poly.pdbx_seq_one_letter_code
_entity_poly.pdbx_strand_id
1 'polypeptide(L)'
;MLHTCRQLAALVVVCLGLLALTASKATSEKSDNIIPSLHLKFAWTVLEARYPLNATGANPQTLWSCEGEPLVVVSHKFYRQLKKARTGRLLNGKFVTRVRCDGNKGTDSRKAFKMESQLIERHDNPVWPFISLAAKALKPGNTAYIKALDDIDLPLNQTHNGCVQGSELTNLYESDDAILYVQMEQFGKAIMERLGGRKVNVEVKECEPGDYSSYDLNADIRQVPPAPDSEDNDSSKDERPGRSINSKSDDVFPNDQREGNDDNPKDSSADLSSLTVITNNFSKPDHSISGAVKIIPFTSLWYIL
;
A
#
# COMPACT_ATOMS: atom_id res chain seq x y z
N MET A 1 -46.95 -13.00 -56.78
CA MET A 1 -46.15 -13.66 -55.72
C MET A 1 -44.67 -13.84 -56.05
N LEU A 2 -44.24 -13.93 -57.31
CA LEU A 2 -42.79 -14.06 -57.62
C LEU A 2 -41.96 -12.77 -57.46
N HIS A 3 -42.59 -11.59 -57.42
CA HIS A 3 -41.85 -10.33 -57.41
C HIS A 3 -41.35 -9.89 -56.01
N THR A 4 -42.01 -10.33 -54.93
CA THR A 4 -41.64 -10.00 -53.56
C THR A 4 -40.49 -10.83 -53.01
N CYS A 5 -40.22 -12.00 -53.61
CA CYS A 5 -39.16 -12.90 -53.15
C CYS A 5 -37.74 -12.39 -53.53
N ARG A 6 -37.61 -11.63 -54.62
CA ARG A 6 -36.31 -11.07 -55.06
C ARG A 6 -35.83 -9.88 -54.23
N GLN A 7 -36.72 -9.14 -53.56
CA GLN A 7 -36.32 -7.99 -52.74
C GLN A 7 -35.81 -8.39 -51.34
N LEU A 8 -36.28 -9.50 -50.77
CA LEU A 8 -35.78 -10.01 -49.48
C LEU A 8 -34.35 -10.55 -49.57
N ALA A 9 -33.96 -11.18 -50.69
CA ALA A 9 -32.61 -11.71 -50.86
C ALA A 9 -31.55 -10.59 -50.94
N ALA A 10 -31.87 -9.44 -51.54
CA ALA A 10 -30.96 -8.31 -51.62
C ALA A 10 -30.70 -7.63 -50.26
N LEU A 11 -31.71 -7.58 -49.38
CA LEU A 11 -31.58 -6.96 -48.05
C LEU A 11 -30.71 -7.78 -47.10
N VAL A 12 -30.77 -9.12 -47.18
CA VAL A 12 -29.96 -10.03 -46.35
C VAL A 12 -28.47 -9.96 -46.71
N VAL A 13 -28.14 -9.80 -47.99
CA VAL A 13 -26.73 -9.68 -48.45
C VAL A 13 -26.11 -8.34 -48.01
N VAL A 14 -26.89 -7.25 -48.00
CA VAL A 14 -26.42 -5.94 -47.51
C VAL A 14 -26.19 -5.96 -46.00
N CYS A 15 -27.05 -6.63 -45.21
CA CYS A 15 -26.83 -6.77 -43.77
C CYS A 15 -25.62 -7.66 -43.43
N LEU A 16 -25.38 -8.75 -44.17
CA LEU A 16 -24.19 -9.58 -43.99
C LEU A 16 -22.90 -8.86 -44.41
N GLY A 17 -22.96 -8.01 -45.45
CA GLY A 17 -21.85 -7.14 -45.85
C GLY A 17 -21.51 -6.06 -44.80
N LEU A 18 -22.52 -5.44 -44.17
CA LEU A 18 -22.29 -4.48 -43.07
C LEU A 18 -21.78 -5.15 -41.78
N LEU A 19 -22.15 -6.41 -41.53
CA LEU A 19 -21.59 -7.20 -40.42
C LEU A 19 -20.13 -7.60 -40.66
N ALA A 20 -19.71 -7.79 -41.91
CA ALA A 20 -18.31 -8.08 -42.23
C ALA A 20 -17.40 -6.84 -42.19
N LEU A 21 -17.93 -5.62 -42.43
CA LEU A 21 -17.12 -4.39 -42.43
C LEU A 21 -16.85 -3.81 -41.03
N THR A 22 -17.57 -4.23 -39.99
CA THR A 22 -17.30 -3.80 -38.61
C THR A 22 -16.33 -4.73 -37.87
N ALA A 23 -15.87 -5.80 -38.53
CA ALA A 23 -14.90 -6.75 -37.99
C ALA A 23 -13.46 -6.50 -38.46
N SER A 24 -13.16 -5.33 -39.04
CA SER A 24 -11.78 -4.85 -39.14
C SER A 24 -11.36 -4.33 -37.76
N LYS A 25 -11.21 -5.30 -36.85
CA LYS A 25 -10.53 -5.16 -35.57
C LYS A 25 -9.18 -4.55 -35.93
N ALA A 26 -9.01 -3.29 -35.58
CA ALA A 26 -7.71 -2.66 -35.56
C ALA A 26 -6.82 -3.52 -34.64
N THR A 27 -6.08 -4.45 -35.24
CA THR A 27 -4.80 -4.91 -34.73
C THR A 27 -3.89 -3.69 -34.80
N SER A 28 -4.15 -2.73 -33.91
CA SER A 28 -3.14 -1.78 -33.49
C SER A 28 -2.01 -2.66 -32.99
N GLU A 29 -0.94 -2.77 -33.78
CA GLU A 29 0.34 -3.23 -33.29
C GLU A 29 0.66 -2.35 -32.09
N LYS A 30 0.28 -2.84 -30.91
CA LYS A 30 0.56 -2.23 -29.62
C LYS A 30 2.05 -2.43 -29.49
N SER A 31 2.81 -1.46 -29.97
CA SER A 31 4.24 -1.33 -29.69
C SER A 31 4.38 -1.56 -28.20
N ASP A 32 4.90 -2.73 -27.83
CA ASP A 32 5.18 -3.06 -26.44
C ASP A 32 6.12 -1.97 -25.92
N ASN A 33 5.56 -1.03 -25.16
CA ASN A 33 6.30 0.08 -24.59
C ASN A 33 7.11 -0.48 -23.43
N ILE A 34 8.23 -1.09 -23.75
CA ILE A 34 9.24 -1.52 -22.79
C ILE A 34 9.96 -0.27 -22.31
N ILE A 35 9.90 -0.03 -21.01
CA ILE A 35 10.68 1.01 -20.33
C ILE A 35 11.89 0.31 -19.71
N PRO A 36 13.09 0.41 -20.33
CA PRO A 36 14.25 -0.30 -19.84
C PRO A 36 14.83 0.37 -18.60
N SER A 37 15.38 -0.45 -17.68
CA SER A 37 16.37 -0.01 -16.69
C SER A 37 15.88 0.98 -15.62
N LEU A 38 14.63 0.85 -15.15
CA LEU A 38 14.15 1.61 -14.00
C LEU A 38 14.73 1.04 -12.71
N HIS A 39 15.08 1.91 -11.76
CA HIS A 39 15.40 1.45 -10.41
C HIS A 39 14.11 1.06 -9.68
N LEU A 40 14.01 -0.19 -9.23
CA LEU A 40 12.98 -0.67 -8.35
C LEU A 40 13.29 -0.25 -6.91
N LYS A 41 12.32 0.40 -6.28
CA LYS A 41 12.26 0.76 -4.87
C LYS A 41 10.95 0.25 -4.28
N PHE A 42 10.81 0.34 -2.96
CA PHE A 42 9.62 -0.12 -2.28
C PHE A 42 9.01 0.97 -1.41
N ALA A 43 7.68 0.98 -1.40
CA ALA A 43 6.86 1.70 -0.45
C ALA A 43 6.32 0.71 0.59
N TRP A 44 6.24 1.13 1.85
CA TRP A 44 5.66 0.33 2.92
C TRP A 44 4.93 1.22 3.92
N THR A 45 4.15 0.59 4.80
CA THR A 45 3.42 1.26 5.88
C THR A 45 4.12 0.99 7.20
N VAL A 46 4.44 2.05 7.95
CA VAL A 46 4.89 1.90 9.35
C VAL A 46 3.70 1.74 10.29
N LEU A 47 3.79 0.84 11.27
CA LEU A 47 2.72 0.63 12.24
C LEU A 47 3.02 1.35 13.55
N GLU A 48 2.06 2.16 14.04
CA GLU A 48 2.19 2.86 15.33
C GLU A 48 2.29 1.87 16.49
N ALA A 49 1.63 0.72 16.38
CA ALA A 49 1.70 -0.38 17.35
C ALA A 49 3.12 -0.86 17.66
N ARG A 50 4.08 -0.70 16.73
CA ARG A 50 5.48 -1.07 16.92
C ARG A 50 6.30 0.02 17.64
N TYR A 51 5.72 1.20 17.79
CA TYR A 51 6.33 2.40 18.35
C TYR A 51 5.32 3.20 19.17
N PRO A 52 4.66 2.60 20.18
CA PRO A 52 3.61 3.26 20.93
C PRO A 52 4.14 4.51 21.64
N LEU A 53 3.26 5.49 21.88
CA LEU A 53 3.62 6.77 22.51
C LEU A 53 4.39 6.59 23.83
N ASN A 54 4.01 5.57 24.60
CA ASN A 54 4.54 5.30 25.93
C ASN A 54 5.88 4.52 25.91
N ALA A 55 6.43 4.21 24.73
CA ALA A 55 7.55 3.26 24.60
C ALA A 55 8.89 3.75 25.17
N THR A 56 9.09 5.05 25.39
CA THR A 56 10.29 5.63 26.03
C THR A 56 10.08 7.15 26.08
N GLY A 57 10.51 7.84 27.15
CA GLY A 57 10.32 9.28 27.42
C GLY A 57 10.93 10.27 26.42
N ALA A 58 10.61 10.14 25.14
CA ALA A 58 11.00 11.02 24.07
C ALA A 58 9.91 12.07 23.80
N ASN A 59 10.34 13.28 23.40
CA ASN A 59 9.44 14.38 23.05
C ASN A 59 8.45 13.95 21.95
N PRO A 60 7.16 13.83 22.26
CA PRO A 60 6.17 13.40 21.29
C PRO A 60 6.09 14.39 20.12
N GLN A 61 5.64 13.90 18.97
CA GLN A 61 5.59 14.69 17.74
C GLN A 61 4.14 14.84 17.29
N THR A 62 3.72 16.07 17.04
CA THR A 62 2.42 16.34 16.42
C THR A 62 2.55 16.21 14.90
N LEU A 63 1.66 15.42 14.29
CA LEU A 63 1.47 15.40 12.84
C LEU A 63 0.51 16.52 12.48
N TRP A 64 0.88 17.34 11.49
CA TRP A 64 0.10 18.51 11.08
C TRP A 64 -0.46 18.33 9.67
N SER A 65 -1.65 18.87 9.41
CA SER A 65 -2.23 18.95 8.08
C SER A 65 -1.55 20.02 7.22
N CYS A 66 -1.91 20.10 5.94
CA CYS A 66 -1.44 21.19 5.09
C CYS A 66 -1.94 22.57 5.53
N GLU A 67 -3.10 22.61 6.19
CA GLU A 67 -3.72 23.78 6.78
C GLU A 67 -3.05 24.22 8.09
N GLY A 68 -2.12 23.43 8.63
CA GLY A 68 -1.48 23.70 9.91
C GLY A 68 -2.34 23.26 11.10
N GLU A 69 -3.32 22.38 10.86
CA GLU A 69 -4.17 21.81 11.92
C GLU A 69 -3.50 20.57 12.51
N PRO A 70 -3.53 20.37 13.84
CA PRO A 70 -2.99 19.17 14.45
C PRO A 70 -3.89 17.96 14.12
N LEU A 71 -3.29 16.89 13.61
CA LEU A 71 -4.01 15.65 13.27
C LEU A 71 -3.97 14.64 14.40
N VAL A 72 -2.76 14.35 14.91
CA VAL A 72 -2.52 13.34 15.96
C VAL A 72 -1.14 13.56 16.58
N VAL A 73 -0.99 13.19 17.84
CA VAL A 73 0.30 13.15 18.55
C VAL A 73 0.82 11.72 18.55
N VAL A 74 2.07 11.53 18.13
CA VAL A 74 2.71 10.21 17.98
C VAL A 74 4.08 10.17 18.64
N SER A 75 4.61 8.96 18.86
CA SER A 75 5.97 8.81 19.39
C SER A 75 7.01 9.39 18.43
N HIS A 76 8.11 9.93 18.97
CA HIS A 76 9.22 10.41 18.15
C HIS A 76 9.79 9.31 17.22
N LYS A 77 9.84 8.06 17.71
CA LYS A 77 10.32 6.91 16.93
C LYS A 77 9.39 6.58 15.76
N PHE A 78 8.07 6.57 15.99
CA PHE A 78 7.09 6.43 14.92
C PHE A 78 7.23 7.54 13.89
N TYR A 79 7.32 8.80 14.34
CA TYR A 79 7.50 9.96 13.46
C TYR A 79 8.72 9.82 12.55
N ARG A 80 9.88 9.42 13.09
CA ARG A 80 11.10 9.21 12.29
C ARG A 80 10.93 8.11 11.24
N GLN A 81 10.26 7.01 11.59
CA GLN A 81 10.01 5.92 10.65
C GLN A 81 8.96 6.30 9.60
N LEU A 82 7.92 7.04 10.00
CA LEU A 82 6.90 7.58 9.12
C LEU A 82 7.50 8.51 8.06
N LYS A 83 8.50 9.33 8.40
CA LYS A 83 9.21 10.17 7.41
C LYS A 83 9.92 9.34 6.33
N LYS A 84 10.44 8.15 6.69
CA LYS A 84 11.11 7.23 5.76
C LYS A 84 10.10 6.46 4.90
N ALA A 85 9.10 5.86 5.55
CA ALA A 85 8.08 5.04 4.91
C ALA A 85 7.07 5.88 4.10
N ARG A 86 6.92 7.17 4.45
CA ARG A 86 5.92 8.13 3.95
C ARG A 86 4.46 7.80 4.26
N THR A 87 4.16 6.56 4.64
CA THR A 87 2.84 6.10 5.05
C THR A 87 2.94 5.39 6.39
N GLY A 88 1.97 5.63 7.27
CA GLY A 88 1.81 4.92 8.53
C GLY A 88 0.37 4.54 8.82
N ARG A 89 0.20 3.55 9.69
CA ARG A 89 -1.08 3.10 10.24
C ARG A 89 -1.10 3.41 11.72
N LEU A 90 -2.07 4.22 12.13
CA LEU A 90 -2.28 4.64 13.51
C LEU A 90 -3.03 3.56 14.30
N LEU A 91 -2.96 3.63 15.63
CA LEU A 91 -3.67 2.71 16.54
C LEU A 91 -5.20 2.79 16.39
N ASN A 92 -5.73 3.95 15.98
CA ASN A 92 -7.16 4.11 15.69
C ASN A 92 -7.58 3.50 14.34
N GLY A 93 -6.67 2.80 13.64
CA GLY A 93 -6.94 2.19 12.35
C GLY A 93 -7.09 3.19 11.21
N LYS A 94 -6.64 4.45 11.35
CA LYS A 94 -6.51 5.36 10.22
C LYS A 94 -5.11 5.28 9.61
N PHE A 95 -5.02 5.56 8.32
CA PHE A 95 -3.74 5.79 7.66
C PHE A 95 -3.34 7.25 7.80
N VAL A 96 -2.04 7.49 7.91
CA VAL A 96 -1.44 8.81 7.81
C VAL A 96 -0.37 8.79 6.73
N THR A 97 -0.48 9.71 5.77
CA THR A 97 0.39 9.75 4.60
C THR A 97 1.02 11.14 4.50
N ARG A 98 2.33 11.20 4.24
CA ARG A 98 3.04 12.44 4.00
C ARG A 98 2.63 13.01 2.65
N VAL A 99 2.11 14.23 2.64
CA VAL A 99 1.61 14.89 1.43
C VAL A 99 2.43 16.15 1.13
N ARG A 100 2.34 16.62 -0.12
CA ARG A 100 2.86 17.92 -0.52
C ARG A 100 1.72 18.94 -0.42
N CYS A 101 1.98 20.06 0.24
CA CYS A 101 1.03 21.16 0.32
C CYS A 101 1.24 22.13 -0.83
N ASP A 102 0.15 22.66 -1.37
CA ASP A 102 0.19 23.78 -2.28
C ASP A 102 0.71 25.01 -1.51
N GLY A 103 1.74 25.67 -2.06
CA GLY A 103 2.70 26.53 -1.35
C GLY A 103 2.19 27.83 -0.70
N ASN A 104 0.90 27.94 -0.37
CA ASN A 104 0.28 29.15 0.17
C ASN A 104 -0.19 29.03 1.63
N LYS A 105 0.04 27.90 2.32
CA LYS A 105 -0.42 27.70 3.71
C LYS A 105 0.78 27.50 4.64
N GLY A 106 0.75 28.18 5.80
CA GLY A 106 1.89 28.46 6.69
C GLY A 106 2.61 27.28 7.35
N THR A 107 2.40 26.05 6.89
CA THR A 107 3.09 24.85 7.38
C THR A 107 4.24 24.52 6.42
N ASP A 108 5.43 24.18 6.94
CA ASP A 108 6.51 23.63 6.11
C ASP A 108 5.95 22.39 5.38
N SER A 109 5.79 22.50 4.06
CA SER A 109 5.20 21.45 3.22
C SER A 109 5.93 20.11 3.35
N ARG A 110 7.17 20.11 3.86
CA ARG A 110 7.94 18.90 4.16
C ARG A 110 7.44 18.15 5.39
N LYS A 111 6.62 18.76 6.25
CA LYS A 111 6.15 18.22 7.54
C LYS A 111 4.66 17.89 7.56
N ALA A 112 3.95 18.08 6.45
CA ALA A 112 2.52 17.89 6.40
C ALA A 112 2.10 16.45 6.11
N PHE A 113 0.95 16.08 6.66
CA PHE A 113 0.33 14.78 6.55
C PHE A 113 -1.15 14.89 6.21
N LYS A 114 -1.70 13.82 5.65
CA LYS A 114 -3.13 13.61 5.47
C LYS A 114 -3.52 12.34 6.22
N MET A 115 -4.68 12.35 6.86
CA MET A 115 -5.22 11.20 7.59
C MET A 115 -6.49 10.68 6.89
N GLU A 116 -6.55 9.38 6.64
CA GLU A 116 -7.59 8.72 5.83
C GLU A 116 -8.00 7.36 6.40
N SER A 117 -9.17 6.85 6.02
CA SER A 117 -9.64 5.49 6.38
C SER A 117 -8.83 4.39 5.71
N GLN A 118 -8.41 4.64 4.46
CA GLN A 118 -7.70 3.69 3.62
C GLN A 118 -6.42 4.29 3.06
N LEU A 119 -5.53 3.44 2.54
CA LEU A 119 -4.29 3.86 1.93
C LEU A 119 -4.57 4.38 0.52
N ILE A 120 -4.80 5.70 0.44
CA ILE A 120 -5.07 6.50 -0.77
C ILE A 120 -6.41 6.16 -1.44
N GLU A 121 -7.40 7.05 -1.25
CA GLU A 121 -8.70 7.04 -1.93
C GLU A 121 -8.74 8.16 -3.01
N ARG A 122 -7.91 8.06 -4.06
CA ARG A 122 -8.15 8.88 -5.26
C ARG A 122 -8.60 7.97 -6.40
N HIS A 123 -9.81 8.24 -6.91
CA HIS A 123 -10.36 7.64 -8.13
C HIS A 123 -10.52 6.11 -8.11
N ASP A 124 -11.02 5.55 -6.99
CA ASP A 124 -11.42 4.14 -6.88
C ASP A 124 -10.31 3.09 -7.16
N ASN A 125 -9.04 3.50 -7.08
CA ASN A 125 -7.89 2.61 -7.27
C ASN A 125 -7.15 2.38 -5.93
N PRO A 126 -7.65 1.45 -5.09
CA PRO A 126 -7.00 1.12 -3.83
C PRO A 126 -5.57 0.63 -4.04
N VAL A 127 -4.70 0.96 -3.08
CA VAL A 127 -3.31 0.52 -3.08
C VAL A 127 -3.21 -0.87 -2.48
N TRP A 128 -2.86 -1.85 -3.31
CA TRP A 128 -2.74 -3.26 -2.94
C TRP A 128 -1.26 -3.66 -2.80
N PRO A 129 -0.91 -4.38 -1.72
CA PRO A 129 0.42 -4.97 -1.56
C PRO A 129 0.78 -5.84 -2.76
N PHE A 130 2.04 -5.73 -3.20
CA PHE A 130 2.66 -6.48 -4.28
C PHE A 130 2.08 -6.23 -5.68
N ILE A 131 0.95 -5.53 -5.81
CA ILE A 131 0.33 -5.21 -7.10
C ILE A 131 0.58 -3.74 -7.46
N SER A 132 0.43 -2.82 -6.51
CA SER A 132 0.48 -1.39 -6.81
C SER A 132 1.89 -0.87 -7.07
N LEU A 133 2.12 -0.40 -8.30
CA LEU A 133 3.36 0.20 -8.78
C LEU A 133 3.16 1.68 -9.07
N ALA A 134 3.96 2.52 -8.43
CA ALA A 134 4.14 3.91 -8.85
C ALA A 134 5.31 4.01 -9.83
N ALA A 135 5.02 4.43 -11.05
CA ALA A 135 6.02 4.75 -12.05
C ALA A 135 5.46 5.82 -12.99
N LYS A 136 6.26 6.83 -13.33
CA LYS A 136 5.83 7.97 -14.17
C LYS A 136 5.21 7.58 -15.51
N ALA A 137 5.70 6.48 -16.09
CA ALA A 137 5.22 5.98 -17.38
C ALA A 137 4.00 5.04 -17.27
N LEU A 138 3.59 4.67 -16.05
CA LEU A 138 2.44 3.79 -15.80
C LEU A 138 1.29 4.59 -15.20
N LYS A 139 0.24 4.80 -15.99
CA LYS A 139 -0.97 5.50 -15.51
C LYS A 139 -1.71 4.64 -14.47
N PRO A 140 -2.37 5.26 -13.47
CA PRO A 140 -3.25 4.54 -12.54
C PRO A 140 -4.24 3.63 -13.27
N GLY A 141 -4.39 2.39 -12.80
CA GLY A 141 -5.28 1.39 -13.36
C GLY A 141 -4.70 0.56 -14.52
N ASN A 142 -3.71 1.07 -15.26
CA ASN A 142 -3.04 0.29 -16.30
C ASN A 142 -2.17 -0.81 -15.69
N THR A 143 -2.09 -1.96 -16.34
CA THR A 143 -1.17 -3.03 -15.94
C THR A 143 0.17 -2.95 -16.65
N ALA A 144 1.18 -3.50 -16.00
CA ALA A 144 2.50 -3.70 -16.55
C ALA A 144 3.09 -5.01 -16.03
N TYR A 145 4.05 -5.54 -16.77
CA TYR A 145 4.73 -6.77 -16.41
C TYR A 145 6.20 -6.50 -16.12
N ILE A 146 6.68 -7.07 -15.03
CA ILE A 146 8.06 -6.97 -14.58
C ILE A 146 8.57 -8.40 -14.40
N LYS A 147 9.25 -8.93 -15.43
CA LYS A 147 9.80 -10.29 -15.42
C LYS A 147 10.67 -10.61 -14.21
N ALA A 148 11.37 -9.61 -13.68
CA ALA A 148 12.21 -9.78 -12.50
C ALA A 148 11.40 -10.17 -11.24
N LEU A 149 10.10 -9.86 -11.21
CA LEU A 149 9.20 -10.22 -10.12
C LEU A 149 8.50 -11.57 -10.35
N ASP A 150 8.79 -12.31 -11.41
CA ASP A 150 8.29 -13.68 -11.55
C ASP A 150 8.95 -14.60 -10.52
N ASP A 151 8.16 -15.53 -10.01
CA ASP A 151 8.62 -16.59 -9.12
C ASP A 151 9.30 -16.07 -7.84
N ILE A 152 9.02 -14.81 -7.46
CA ILE A 152 9.46 -14.24 -6.20
C ILE A 152 8.54 -14.71 -5.09
N ASP A 153 9.11 -15.36 -4.08
CA ASP A 153 8.38 -15.77 -2.89
C ASP A 153 7.87 -14.55 -2.12
N LEU A 154 6.56 -14.55 -1.89
CA LEU A 154 5.84 -13.58 -1.11
C LEU A 154 5.46 -14.18 0.25
N PRO A 155 4.99 -13.36 1.21
CA PRO A 155 4.45 -13.86 2.46
C PRO A 155 3.32 -14.87 2.26
N LEU A 156 3.06 -15.68 3.29
CA LEU A 156 1.97 -16.67 3.28
C LEU A 156 2.11 -17.73 2.16
N ASN A 157 3.35 -18.07 1.78
CA ASN A 157 3.69 -19.05 0.73
C ASN A 157 3.06 -18.72 -0.62
N GLN A 158 2.91 -17.44 -0.93
CA GLN A 158 2.46 -16.98 -2.22
C GLN A 158 3.66 -16.71 -3.13
N THR A 159 3.42 -16.66 -4.43
CA THR A 159 4.47 -16.41 -5.43
C THR A 159 4.00 -15.33 -6.38
N HIS A 160 4.86 -14.34 -6.62
CA HIS A 160 4.53 -13.22 -7.49
C HIS A 160 4.59 -13.62 -8.98
N ASN A 161 3.62 -13.17 -9.78
CA ASN A 161 3.44 -13.54 -11.20
C ASN A 161 3.94 -12.49 -12.21
N GLY A 162 4.81 -11.59 -11.75
CA GLY A 162 5.36 -10.48 -12.54
C GLY A 162 4.38 -9.33 -12.87
N CYS A 163 3.06 -9.53 -12.74
CA CYS A 163 2.08 -8.53 -13.13
C CYS A 163 1.75 -7.53 -12.01
N VAL A 164 1.79 -6.26 -12.34
CA VAL A 164 1.54 -5.13 -11.44
C VAL A 164 0.59 -4.11 -12.08
N GLN A 165 0.04 -3.21 -11.27
CA GLN A 165 -0.90 -2.18 -11.70
C GLN A 165 -0.42 -0.79 -11.29
N GLY A 166 -0.58 0.19 -12.19
CA GLY A 166 -0.29 1.59 -11.95
C GLY A 166 -1.09 2.14 -10.77
N SER A 167 -0.42 2.91 -9.92
CA SER A 167 -0.98 3.45 -8.69
C SER A 167 -0.75 4.96 -8.54
N GLU A 168 -1.67 5.60 -7.82
CA GLU A 168 -1.61 7.01 -7.41
C GLU A 168 -0.48 7.32 -6.41
N LEU A 169 0.22 6.28 -5.92
CA LEU A 169 1.45 6.43 -5.13
C LEU A 169 2.50 7.33 -5.82
N THR A 170 2.46 7.47 -7.14
CA THR A 170 3.38 8.32 -7.91
C THR A 170 3.38 9.77 -7.42
N ASN A 171 2.21 10.28 -7.00
CA ASN A 171 2.05 11.63 -6.45
C ASN A 171 2.74 11.80 -5.09
N LEU A 172 2.97 10.71 -4.36
CA LEU A 172 3.75 10.75 -3.14
C LEU A 172 5.23 10.85 -3.50
N TYR A 173 5.77 9.96 -4.32
CA TYR A 173 7.20 9.70 -4.31
C TYR A 173 8.07 10.61 -5.19
N GLU A 174 7.51 11.42 -6.10
CA GLU A 174 8.25 12.37 -6.97
C GLU A 174 9.55 11.78 -7.55
N SER A 175 9.45 10.57 -8.12
CA SER A 175 10.62 9.81 -8.57
C SER A 175 10.41 9.29 -9.98
N ASP A 176 11.49 9.23 -10.76
CA ASP A 176 11.54 8.50 -12.04
C ASP A 176 11.74 6.98 -11.83
N ASP A 177 11.85 6.54 -10.57
CA ASP A 177 11.99 5.13 -10.19
C ASP A 177 10.63 4.38 -10.24
N ALA A 178 10.71 3.06 -10.33
CA ALA A 178 9.56 2.18 -10.15
C ALA A 178 9.41 1.85 -8.65
N ILE A 179 8.27 2.15 -8.04
CA ILE A 179 8.06 2.00 -6.60
C ILE A 179 6.92 1.03 -6.37
N LEU A 180 7.28 -0.18 -5.91
CA LEU A 180 6.32 -1.24 -5.60
C LEU A 180 5.87 -1.12 -4.15
N TYR A 181 4.56 -1.09 -3.90
CA TYR A 181 4.05 -1.14 -2.53
C TYR A 181 4.08 -2.57 -2.00
N VAL A 182 4.76 -2.80 -0.88
CA VAL A 182 4.97 -4.14 -0.29
C VAL A 182 4.40 -4.27 1.11
N GLN A 183 3.61 -3.29 1.57
CA GLN A 183 2.99 -3.24 2.90
C GLN A 183 3.97 -3.12 4.09
N MET A 184 4.98 -3.98 4.19
CA MET A 184 5.97 -4.03 5.27
C MET A 184 7.40 -3.98 4.73
N GLU A 185 8.27 -3.23 5.41
CA GLU A 185 9.66 -3.00 4.97
C GLU A 185 10.45 -4.30 4.73
N GLN A 186 10.24 -5.30 5.59
CA GLN A 186 10.94 -6.59 5.52
C GLN A 186 10.65 -7.35 4.22
N PHE A 187 9.45 -7.19 3.64
CA PHE A 187 9.10 -7.83 2.38
C PHE A 187 9.85 -7.18 1.21
N GLY A 188 9.98 -5.85 1.21
CA GLY A 188 10.81 -5.15 0.23
C GLY A 188 12.29 -5.54 0.32
N LYS A 189 12.82 -5.73 1.53
CA LYS A 189 14.20 -6.22 1.74
C LYS A 189 14.40 -7.62 1.15
N ALA A 190 13.50 -8.55 1.45
CA ALA A 190 13.56 -9.92 0.94
C ALA A 190 13.49 -9.98 -0.60
N ILE A 191 12.59 -9.19 -1.22
CA ILE A 191 12.49 -9.08 -2.68
C ILE A 191 13.83 -8.57 -3.25
N MET A 192 14.43 -7.53 -2.66
CA MET A 192 15.69 -6.96 -3.16
C MET A 192 16.87 -7.91 -3.07
N GLU A 193 16.95 -8.67 -1.98
CA GLU A 193 17.98 -9.68 -1.82
C GLU A 193 17.87 -10.74 -2.93
N ARG A 194 16.64 -11.18 -3.22
CA ARG A 194 16.38 -12.19 -4.26
C ARG A 194 16.67 -11.69 -5.67
N LEU A 195 16.41 -10.42 -5.95
CA LEU A 195 16.63 -9.80 -7.26
C LEU A 195 18.12 -9.64 -7.60
N GLY A 196 19.02 -9.60 -6.61
CA GLY A 196 20.45 -9.41 -6.83
C GLY A 196 20.83 -8.08 -7.49
N GLY A 197 19.89 -7.14 -7.57
CA GLY A 197 20.04 -5.88 -8.30
C GLY A 197 18.81 -4.99 -8.17
N ARG A 198 18.97 -3.70 -8.49
CA ARG A 198 17.87 -2.71 -8.36
C ARG A 198 17.19 -2.39 -9.68
N LYS A 199 17.72 -2.83 -10.81
CA LYS A 199 17.23 -2.38 -12.12
C LYS A 199 16.29 -3.40 -12.72
N VAL A 200 15.12 -2.94 -13.15
CA VAL A 200 14.09 -3.78 -13.76
C VAL A 200 13.63 -3.16 -15.08
N ASN A 201 13.15 -4.01 -15.97
CA ASN A 201 12.43 -3.58 -17.16
C ASN A 201 10.93 -3.65 -16.86
N VAL A 202 10.21 -2.60 -17.23
CA VAL A 202 8.76 -2.53 -17.07
C VAL A 202 8.14 -2.57 -18.46
N GLU A 203 7.40 -3.63 -18.74
CA GLU A 203 6.69 -3.82 -20.01
C GLU A 203 5.24 -3.37 -19.82
N VAL A 204 4.85 -2.23 -20.38
CA VAL A 204 3.46 -1.76 -20.29
C VAL A 204 2.58 -2.58 -21.24
N LYS A 205 2.05 -3.69 -20.72
CA LYS A 205 1.17 -4.61 -21.43
C LYS A 205 0.06 -5.09 -20.52
N GLU A 206 -1.04 -5.54 -21.13
CA GLU A 206 -2.13 -6.15 -20.39
C GLU A 206 -1.66 -7.49 -19.81
N CYS A 207 -1.80 -7.61 -18.49
CA CYS A 207 -1.63 -8.85 -17.74
C CYS A 207 -2.60 -8.83 -16.55
N GLU A 208 -2.79 -9.98 -15.89
CA GLU A 208 -3.66 -10.12 -14.73
C GLU A 208 -2.82 -10.18 -13.45
N PRO A 209 -2.94 -9.19 -12.54
CA PRO A 209 -2.27 -9.25 -11.25
C PRO A 209 -2.75 -10.46 -10.44
N GLY A 210 -1.84 -11.09 -9.71
CA GLY A 210 -2.21 -12.15 -8.76
C GLY A 210 -3.07 -11.63 -7.61
N ASP A 211 -3.87 -12.52 -7.01
CA ASP A 211 -4.61 -12.24 -5.79
C ASP A 211 -3.73 -12.56 -4.56
N TYR A 212 -2.99 -11.55 -4.11
CA TYR A 212 -2.06 -11.71 -2.99
C TYR A 212 -2.74 -11.38 -1.66
N SER A 213 -2.64 -12.31 -0.72
CA SER A 213 -3.07 -12.12 0.65
C SER A 213 -2.18 -11.08 1.32
N SER A 214 -2.81 -10.09 1.93
CA SER A 214 -2.10 -9.06 2.69
C SER A 214 -1.95 -9.45 4.16
N TYR A 215 -0.91 -8.92 4.80
CA TYR A 215 -0.77 -9.00 6.25
C TYR A 215 -1.89 -8.21 6.92
N ASP A 216 -2.57 -8.77 7.92
CA ASP A 216 -3.58 -8.03 8.68
C ASP A 216 -2.89 -7.01 9.60
N LEU A 217 -2.75 -5.78 9.12
CA LEU A 217 -2.15 -4.68 9.89
C LEU A 217 -2.92 -4.37 11.18
N ASN A 218 -4.20 -4.75 11.29
CA ASN A 218 -4.97 -4.56 12.51
C ASN A 218 -4.67 -5.63 13.56
N ALA A 219 -4.10 -6.78 13.18
CA ALA A 219 -3.70 -7.80 14.16
C ALA A 219 -2.63 -7.26 15.12
N ASP A 220 -1.64 -6.53 14.61
CA ASP A 220 -0.60 -5.87 15.42
C ASP A 220 -1.20 -4.79 16.33
N ILE A 221 -2.20 -4.05 15.86
CA ILE A 221 -2.88 -3.00 16.65
C ILE A 221 -3.64 -3.62 17.82
N ARG A 222 -4.35 -4.74 17.61
CA ARG A 222 -5.14 -5.43 18.65
C ARG A 222 -4.28 -5.98 19.79
N GLN A 223 -2.98 -6.17 19.57
CA GLN A 223 -2.05 -6.67 20.59
C GLN A 223 -1.51 -5.57 21.49
N VAL A 224 -1.70 -4.29 21.13
CA VAL A 224 -1.28 -3.18 21.99
C VAL A 224 -2.30 -3.08 23.14
N PRO A 225 -1.88 -3.24 24.40
CA PRO A 225 -2.80 -3.07 25.52
C PRO A 225 -3.38 -1.65 25.46
N PRO A 226 -4.67 -1.46 25.80
CA PRO A 226 -5.23 -0.12 25.92
C PRO A 226 -4.33 0.70 26.85
N ALA A 227 -4.18 1.98 26.54
CA ALA A 227 -3.54 2.89 27.48
C ALA A 227 -4.24 2.70 28.84
N PRO A 228 -3.50 2.59 29.95
CA PRO A 228 -4.15 2.51 31.26
C PRO A 228 -5.11 3.69 31.31
N ASP A 229 -6.40 3.39 31.50
CA ASP A 229 -7.41 4.43 31.71
C ASP A 229 -6.78 5.35 32.76
N SER A 230 -6.63 6.63 32.43
CA SER A 230 -6.21 7.60 33.41
C SER A 230 -7.31 7.56 34.44
N GLU A 231 -7.12 6.76 35.50
CA GLU A 231 -8.04 6.72 36.63
C GLU A 231 -8.24 8.18 36.99
N ASP A 232 -9.47 8.65 36.76
CA ASP A 232 -9.91 9.98 37.09
C ASP A 232 -9.66 10.12 38.58
N ASN A 233 -8.49 10.64 38.93
CA ASN A 233 -8.20 11.17 40.25
C ASN A 233 -9.08 12.42 40.36
N ASP A 234 -10.37 12.16 40.60
CA ASP A 234 -11.37 13.11 41.06
C ASP A 234 -10.95 13.55 42.47
N SER A 235 -9.88 14.35 42.52
CA SER A 235 -9.47 15.12 43.67
C SER A 235 -10.31 16.39 43.71
N SER A 236 -11.64 16.23 43.74
CA SER A 236 -12.55 17.26 44.22
C SER A 236 -12.37 17.41 45.73
N LYS A 237 -11.44 18.30 46.12
CA LYS A 237 -11.45 19.11 47.36
C LYS A 237 -10.11 19.84 47.51
N ASP A 238 -10.10 21.11 47.15
CA ASP A 238 -9.81 22.17 48.13
C ASP A 238 -9.96 23.55 47.48
N GLU A 239 -11.02 24.23 47.88
CA GLU A 239 -11.20 25.67 47.65
C GLU A 239 -10.12 26.45 48.40
N ARG A 240 -9.32 27.24 47.68
CA ARG A 240 -8.71 28.45 48.26
C ARG A 240 -8.85 29.64 47.32
N PRO A 241 -9.43 30.76 47.79
CA PRO A 241 -9.57 31.95 46.97
C PRO A 241 -8.32 32.83 47.05
N GLY A 242 -7.98 33.43 45.91
CA GLY A 242 -7.48 34.80 45.85
C GLY A 242 -5.97 34.99 45.79
N ARG A 243 -5.43 35.18 44.57
CA ARG A 243 -4.43 36.24 44.36
C ARG A 243 -4.46 36.74 42.92
N SER A 244 -4.97 37.97 42.77
CA SER A 244 -4.85 38.78 41.56
C SER A 244 -3.39 39.14 41.34
N ILE A 245 -2.85 38.81 40.16
CA ILE A 245 -1.58 39.35 39.66
C ILE A 245 -1.85 39.89 38.25
N ASN A 246 -1.78 41.21 38.13
CA ASN A 246 -1.60 41.91 36.87
C ASN A 246 -0.22 41.58 36.31
N SER A 247 -0.15 41.09 35.08
CA SER A 247 1.08 41.13 34.29
C SER A 247 0.76 41.31 32.81
N LYS A 248 1.05 42.52 32.34
CA LYS A 248 1.28 42.92 30.96
C LYS A 248 2.58 42.25 30.51
N SER A 249 2.57 41.56 29.38
CA SER A 249 3.79 41.14 28.69
C SER A 249 3.53 41.08 27.19
N ASP A 250 4.08 42.10 26.51
CA ASP A 250 4.38 42.10 25.09
C ASP A 250 5.57 41.16 24.87
N ASP A 251 5.36 40.00 24.23
CA ASP A 251 6.47 39.12 23.85
C ASP A 251 6.47 38.89 22.33
N VAL A 252 7.54 39.44 21.77
CA VAL A 252 8.05 39.33 20.41
C VAL A 252 8.45 37.87 20.14
N PHE A 253 7.95 37.30 19.05
CA PHE A 253 8.41 36.02 18.53
C PHE A 253 9.90 36.11 18.12
N PRO A 254 10.82 35.31 18.71
CA PRO A 254 12.15 35.17 18.16
C PRO A 254 12.10 34.24 16.94
N ASN A 255 12.70 34.75 15.87
CA ASN A 255 12.97 34.08 14.61
C ASN A 255 14.01 32.97 14.85
N ASP A 256 13.57 31.71 14.90
CA ASP A 256 14.47 30.57 15.09
C ASP A 256 15.06 30.12 13.75
N GLN A 257 16.14 30.80 13.34
CA GLN A 257 17.05 30.32 12.30
C GLN A 257 18.23 29.59 12.94
N ARG A 258 18.26 28.27 12.78
CA ARG A 258 19.41 27.36 12.59
C ARG A 258 19.18 26.03 13.30
N GLU A 259 18.51 25.10 12.63
CA GLU A 259 18.83 23.69 12.88
C GLU A 259 20.06 23.35 12.04
N GLY A 260 21.17 23.17 12.76
CA GLY A 260 22.44 22.74 12.22
C GLY A 260 22.35 21.33 11.61
N ASN A 261 23.12 21.15 10.54
CA ASN A 261 23.55 19.85 10.05
C ASN A 261 24.34 19.14 11.16
N ASP A 262 23.70 18.28 11.93
CA ASP A 262 24.37 17.24 12.70
C ASP A 262 23.45 16.03 12.85
N ASP A 263 23.48 15.17 11.83
CA ASP A 263 23.10 13.77 11.95
C ASP A 263 23.93 13.00 10.93
N ASN A 264 25.22 12.84 11.24
CA ASN A 264 26.07 11.81 10.67
C ASN A 264 25.77 10.53 11.47
N PRO A 265 25.03 9.53 10.94
CA PRO A 265 24.78 8.33 11.69
C PRO A 265 26.05 7.48 11.63
N LYS A 266 26.93 7.66 12.62
CA LYS A 266 27.92 6.63 12.93
C LYS A 266 27.18 5.37 13.32
N ASP A 267 27.58 4.28 12.66
CA ASP A 267 27.17 2.91 12.86
C ASP A 267 26.74 2.61 14.31
N SER A 268 25.43 2.51 14.50
CA SER A 268 24.87 1.61 15.48
C SER A 268 24.11 0.57 14.69
N SER A 269 24.80 -0.53 14.39
CA SER A 269 24.15 -1.79 14.06
C SER A 269 23.28 -2.15 15.25
N ALA A 270 22.03 -1.68 15.24
CA ALA A 270 21.00 -2.23 16.07
C ALA A 270 20.89 -3.70 15.65
N ASP A 271 21.38 -4.55 16.54
CA ASP A 271 21.32 -5.98 16.43
C ASP A 271 19.85 -6.40 16.32
N LEU A 272 19.39 -6.59 15.08
CA LEU A 272 18.05 -7.09 14.75
C LEU A 272 17.97 -8.62 14.89
N SER A 273 19.01 -9.27 15.41
CA SER A 273 19.07 -10.73 15.58
C SER A 273 18.11 -11.29 16.65
N SER A 274 17.42 -10.44 17.42
CA SER A 274 16.39 -10.88 18.38
C SER A 274 14.95 -10.70 17.91
N LEU A 275 14.71 -10.31 16.64
CA LEU A 275 13.41 -10.61 16.03
C LEU A 275 13.42 -12.11 15.72
N THR A 276 13.12 -12.91 16.74
CA THR A 276 12.64 -14.26 16.54
C THR A 276 11.54 -14.15 15.51
N VAL A 277 11.79 -14.67 14.31
CA VAL A 277 10.73 -14.98 13.37
C VAL A 277 9.83 -15.91 14.17
N ILE A 278 8.72 -15.37 14.68
CA ILE A 278 7.60 -16.20 15.08
C ILE A 278 7.14 -16.75 13.74
N THR A 279 7.75 -17.87 13.35
CA THR A 279 7.14 -18.79 12.41
C THR A 279 5.85 -19.17 13.12
N ASN A 280 4.76 -18.48 12.78
CA ASN A 280 3.44 -19.02 13.03
C ASN A 280 3.44 -20.35 12.29
N ASN A 281 3.71 -21.41 13.02
CA ASN A 281 3.41 -22.77 12.63
C ASN A 281 1.89 -22.80 12.44
N PHE A 282 1.43 -22.42 11.26
CA PHE A 282 0.15 -22.87 10.75
C PHE A 282 0.31 -24.38 10.57
N SER A 283 0.03 -25.10 11.66
CA SER A 283 -0.17 -26.53 11.62
C SER A 283 -1.29 -26.79 10.61
N LYS A 284 -0.95 -27.52 9.54
CA LYS A 284 -1.93 -28.07 8.61
C LYS A 284 -3.04 -28.77 9.43
N PRO A 285 -4.32 -28.61 9.07
CA PRO A 285 -5.31 -29.59 9.49
C PRO A 285 -5.00 -30.91 8.77
N ASP A 286 -4.55 -31.90 9.53
CA ASP A 286 -4.47 -33.29 9.09
C ASP A 286 -5.89 -33.81 8.82
N HIS A 287 -6.30 -33.77 7.56
CA HIS A 287 -7.38 -34.61 7.06
C HIS A 287 -6.80 -35.69 6.15
N SER A 288 -6.13 -36.66 6.78
CA SER A 288 -5.99 -38.01 6.24
C SER A 288 -7.29 -38.76 6.51
N ILE A 289 -8.25 -38.67 5.59
CA ILE A 289 -9.29 -39.70 5.46
C ILE A 289 -8.81 -40.65 4.37
N SER A 290 -8.11 -41.69 4.80
CA SER A 290 -7.88 -42.88 3.99
C SER A 290 -9.21 -43.61 3.81
N GLY A 291 -9.89 -43.32 2.70
CA GLY A 291 -11.04 -44.07 2.21
C GLY A 291 -10.71 -44.60 0.83
N ALA A 292 -10.46 -45.91 0.73
CA ALA A 292 -10.22 -46.59 -0.54
C ALA A 292 -11.45 -46.46 -1.44
N VAL A 293 -11.41 -45.58 -2.43
CA VAL A 293 -12.38 -45.54 -3.52
C VAL A 293 -12.04 -46.67 -4.49
N LYS A 294 -12.77 -47.78 -4.36
CA LYS A 294 -12.72 -48.90 -5.29
C LYS A 294 -13.47 -48.50 -6.56
N ILE A 295 -12.73 -48.13 -7.60
CA ILE A 295 -13.28 -47.89 -8.94
C ILE A 295 -13.73 -49.24 -9.49
N ILE A 296 -15.05 -49.44 -9.59
CA ILE A 296 -15.65 -50.58 -10.29
C ILE A 296 -15.83 -50.16 -11.75
N PRO A 297 -15.25 -50.87 -12.73
CA PRO A 297 -15.48 -50.56 -14.14
C PRO A 297 -16.91 -50.91 -14.52
N PHE A 298 -17.65 -49.94 -15.05
CA PHE A 298 -18.95 -50.17 -15.68
C PHE A 298 -18.72 -50.86 -17.02
N THR A 299 -18.78 -52.19 -17.01
CA THR A 299 -19.01 -52.97 -18.22
C THR A 299 -20.51 -53.00 -18.51
N SER A 300 -20.82 -52.53 -19.71
CA SER A 300 -22.05 -52.75 -20.48
C SER A 300 -22.83 -54.02 -20.13
N LEU A 301 -24.13 -53.87 -19.83
CA LEU A 301 -25.12 -54.92 -20.12
C LEU A 301 -26.39 -54.26 -20.70
N TRP A 302 -26.72 -54.72 -21.90
CA TRP A 302 -28.01 -54.56 -22.55
C TRP A 302 -29.09 -55.43 -21.85
N TYR A 303 -30.35 -55.08 -22.13
CA TYR A 303 -31.52 -55.95 -22.38
C TYR A 303 -32.55 -56.26 -21.26
N ILE A 304 -33.82 -56.06 -21.68
CA ILE A 304 -35.10 -56.71 -21.29
C ILE A 304 -35.75 -56.20 -19.99
N LEU A 305 -36.77 -55.33 -20.07
CA LEU A 305 -38.20 -55.58 -20.30
C LEU A 305 -38.94 -54.25 -20.48
#